data_AF-A0A5S9MEV2-F1
#
_entry.id   AF-A0A5S9MEV2-F1
#
_cell.length_a   1.000
_cell.length_b   1.000
_cell.length_c   1.000
_cell.angle_alpha   90.00
_cell.angle_beta   90.00
_cell.angle_gamma   90.00
#
_symmetry.space_group_name_H-M   'P 1'
#
loop_
_entity.id
_entity.type
_entity.pdbx_description
1 polymer ?
#
loop_
_entity_poly.entity_id
_entity_poly.type
_entity_poly.pdbx_seq_one_letter_code
_entity_poly.pdbx_strand_id
1 'polypeptide(L)' 'MSQGEKITVTGGVLNVPNNPIIPFIEGDGIGPDIWKAASRVLEAAVEKAYKK' A
#
# COMPACT_ATOMS: atom_id res chain seq x y z
N MET A 1 15.57 6.20 7.34
CA MET A 1 14.24 5.90 6.79
C MET A 1 14.43 4.89 5.68
N SER A 2 13.79 3.72 5.74
CA SER A 2 13.85 2.79 4.61
C SER A 2 12.98 3.35 3.49
N GLN A 3 13.61 3.77 2.39
CA GLN A 3 12.92 4.19 1.18
C GLN A 3 12.18 2.97 0.62
N GLY A 4 10.89 3.11 0.28
CA GLY A 4 10.11 2.01 -0.31
C GLY A 4 10.66 1.56 -1.68
N GLU A 5 10.28 0.38 -2.11
CA GLU A 5 10.73 -0.24 -3.36
C GLU A 5 9.58 -0.35 -4.38
N LYS A 6 9.89 -0.23 -5.68
CA LYS A 6 8.88 -0.36 -6.73
C LYS A 6 8.50 -1.83 -6.94
N ILE A 7 7.22 -2.06 -7.18
CA ILE A 7 6.75 -3.33 -7.75
C ILE A 7 7.23 -3.42 -9.20
N THR A 8 7.71 -4.60 -9.61
CA THR A 8 8.14 -4.86 -11.00
C THR A 8 7.34 -6.01 -11.61
N VAL A 9 7.39 -6.14 -12.93
CA VAL A 9 6.76 -7.26 -13.67
C VAL A 9 7.83 -7.96 -14.51
N THR A 10 7.89 -9.28 -14.43
CA THR A 10 8.77 -10.11 -15.27
C THR A 10 7.97 -11.26 -15.86
N GLY A 11 7.88 -11.34 -17.18
CA GLY A 11 7.11 -12.41 -17.85
C GLY A 11 5.62 -12.43 -17.49
N GLY A 12 5.03 -11.28 -17.14
CA GLY A 12 3.62 -11.19 -16.72
C GLY A 12 3.38 -11.49 -15.23
N VAL A 13 4.42 -11.84 -14.47
CA VAL A 13 4.32 -12.09 -13.02
C VAL A 13 4.79 -10.85 -12.25
N LEU A 14 4.01 -10.45 -11.23
CA LEU A 14 4.35 -9.35 -10.33
C LEU A 14 5.41 -9.80 -9.32
N ASN A 15 6.51 -9.04 -9.23
CA ASN A 15 7.48 -9.18 -8.14
C ASN A 15 7.23 -8.05 -7.14
N VAL A 16 6.66 -8.39 -5.98
CA VAL A 16 6.27 -7.45 -4.93
C VAL A 16 7.27 -7.52 -3.78
N PRO A 17 8.04 -6.45 -3.49
CA PRO A 17 8.97 -6.43 -2.35
C PRO A 17 8.22 -6.31 -1.02
N ASN A 18 8.91 -6.55 0.10
CA ASN A 18 8.32 -6.48 1.45
C ASN A 18 7.92 -5.05 1.87
N ASN A 19 8.54 -4.02 1.28
CA ASN A 19 8.21 -2.61 1.53
C ASN A 19 7.85 -1.90 0.21
N PRO A 20 6.71 -2.24 -0.41
CA PRO A 20 6.35 -1.74 -1.73
C PRO A 20 5.82 -0.31 -1.69
N ILE A 21 6.11 0.47 -2.73
CA ILE A 21 5.45 1.75 -2.99
C ILE A 21 4.13 1.50 -3.71
N ILE A 22 3.01 1.91 -3.11
CA ILE A 22 1.67 1.84 -3.68
C ILE A 22 1.15 3.26 -3.93
N PRO A 23 1.11 3.75 -5.18
CA PRO A 23 0.49 5.02 -5.50
C PRO A 23 -1.02 4.96 -5.23
N PHE A 24 -1.58 6.07 -4.73
CA PHE A 24 -3.02 6.24 -4.56
C PHE A 24 -3.43 7.63 -5.05
N ILE A 25 -4.72 7.77 -5.34
CA ILE A 25 -5.37 9.05 -5.62
C ILE A 25 -6.51 9.14 -4.62
N GLU A 26 -6.54 10.21 -3.80
CA GLU A 26 -7.60 10.37 -2.78
C GLU A 26 -8.98 10.52 -3.41
N GLY A 27 -9.03 11.09 -4.62
CA GLY A 27 -10.27 11.40 -5.32
C GLY A 27 -10.94 12.67 -4.81
N ASP A 28 -12.12 12.95 -5.35
CA ASP A 28 -12.92 14.13 -5.01
C ASP A 28 -14.11 13.78 -4.09
N GLY A 29 -14.83 14.80 -3.62
CA GLY A 29 -15.99 14.61 -2.75
C GLY A 29 -15.60 13.98 -1.41
N ILE A 30 -16.17 12.81 -1.08
CA ILE A 30 -15.86 12.08 0.15
C ILE A 30 -14.62 11.17 0.05
N GLY A 31 -13.91 11.20 -1.09
CA GLY A 31 -12.70 10.41 -1.33
C GLY A 31 -11.63 10.56 -0.24
N PRO A 32 -11.21 11.78 0.13
CA PRO A 32 -10.23 12.00 1.20
C PRO A 32 -10.67 11.44 2.57
N ASP A 33 -11.96 11.54 2.90
CA ASP A 33 -12.50 11.02 4.17
C ASP A 33 -12.46 9.48 4.20
N ILE A 34 -12.84 8.84 3.10
CA ILE A 34 -12.77 7.38 2.96
C ILE A 34 -11.31 6.92 2.98
N TRP A 35 -10.42 7.59 2.24
CA TRP A 35 -9.02 7.19 2.16
C TRP A 35 -8.31 7.28 3.50
N LYS A 36 -8.60 8.32 4.29
CA LYS A 36 -8.07 8.48 5.65
C LYS A 36 -8.45 7.31 6.57
N ALA A 37 -9.62 6.71 6.39
CA ALA A 37 -10.03 5.52 7.13
C ALA A 37 -9.41 4.23 6.55
N ALA A 38 -9.49 4.06 5.23
CA ALA A 38 -9.04 2.85 4.53
C ALA A 38 -7.52 2.62 4.68
N SER A 39 -6.71 3.65 4.49
CA SER A 39 -5.24 3.58 4.63
C SER A 39 -4.81 3.00 5.98
N ARG A 40 -5.39 3.49 7.08
CA ARG A 40 -5.11 3.02 8.45
C ARG A 40 -5.48 1.56 8.66
N VAL A 41 -6.60 1.12 8.08
CA VAL A 41 -7.04 -0.28 8.18
C VAL A 41 -6.08 -1.20 7.42
N LEU A 42 -5.67 -0.81 6.22
CA LEU A 42 -4.72 -1.57 5.40
C LEU A 42 -3.35 -1.69 6.10
N GLU A 43 -2.82 -0.59 6.63
CA GLU A 43 -1.56 -0.57 7.38
C GLU A 43 -1.61 -1.50 8.60
N ALA A 44 -2.66 -1.38 9.43
CA ALA A 44 -2.81 -2.21 10.62
C ALA A 44 -3.00 -3.70 10.28
N ALA A 45 -3.68 -4.02 9.17
CA ALA A 45 -3.85 -5.40 8.72
C ALA A 45 -2.53 -6.04 8.32
N VAL A 46 -1.68 -5.32 7.57
CA VAL A 46 -0.34 -5.78 7.17
C VAL A 46 0.55 -5.96 8.40
N GLU A 47 0.56 -4.99 9.31
CA GLU A 47 1.33 -5.08 10.56
C GLU A 47 0.92 -6.33 11.37
N LYS A 48 -0.38 -6.54 11.55
CA LYS A 48 -0.91 -7.68 12.31
C LYS A 48 -0.58 -9.03 11.67
N ALA A 49 -0.60 -9.12 10.35
CA ALA A 49 -0.40 -10.37 9.63
C ALA A 49 1.09 -10.79 9.57
N TYR A 50 2.00 -9.81 9.47
CA TYR A 50 3.39 -10.09 9.09
C TYR A 50 4.46 -9.63 10.09
N LYS A 51 4.13 -8.80 11.09
CA LYS A 51 5.09 -8.27 12.08
C LYS A 51 4.79 -8.74 13.52
N LYS A 52 4.13 -9.88 13.67
CA LYS A 52 3.78 -10.46 14.97
C LYS A 52 4.81 -11.47 15.46
#